data_AF-A0A5B1CDM1-F1
#
_entry.id   AF-A0A5B1CDM1-F1
#
_cell.length_a   1.000
_cell.length_b   1.000
_cell.length_c   1.000
_cell.angle_alpha   90.00
_cell.angle_beta   90.00
_cell.angle_gamma   90.00
#
_symmetry.space_group_name_H-M   'P 1'
#
loop_
_entity.id
_entity.type
_entity.pdbx_description
1 polymer ?
#
loop_
_entity_poly.entity_id
_entity_poly.type
_entity_poly.pdbx_seq_one_letter_code
_entity_poly.pdbx_strand_id
1 'polypeptide(L)' 'MIFAARHCLGPVVPASTASKVRPGMSQPEVRAILGSPNDGMTDESWAYVRAFNPGWFVVHFDSTLNVSYVDHETVF' A
#
# COMPACT_ATOMS: atom_id res chain seq x y z
N MET A 1 -15.53 10.66 21.52
CA MET A 1 -15.27 9.51 20.62
C MET A 1 -15.34 10.04 19.19
N ILE A 2 -14.22 10.16 18.50
CA ILE A 2 -14.18 10.70 17.13
C ILE A 2 -14.34 9.52 16.16
N PHE A 3 -15.56 9.34 15.66
CA PHE A 3 -15.88 8.52 14.50
C PHE A 3 -16.01 9.46 13.30
N ALA A 4 -15.00 9.53 12.43
CA ALA A 4 -15.12 10.04 11.07
C ALA A 4 -13.85 9.70 10.28
N ALA A 5 -14.01 9.35 8.99
CA ALA A 5 -12.97 9.11 7.98
C ALA A 5 -12.33 7.72 7.87
N ARG A 6 -13.08 6.62 8.10
CA ARG A 6 -12.57 5.24 7.94
C ARG A 6 -12.94 4.52 6.64
N HIS A 7 -13.55 5.19 5.65
CA HIS A 7 -14.21 4.48 4.53
C HIS A 7 -13.82 4.90 3.09
N CYS A 8 -12.85 5.80 2.89
CA CYS A 8 -12.41 6.15 1.52
C CYS A 8 -10.88 6.13 1.33
N LEU A 9 -10.14 5.89 2.40
CA LEU A 9 -8.69 5.99 2.46
C LEU A 9 -8.21 4.71 3.13
N GLY A 10 -7.26 4.03 2.50
CA GLY A 10 -6.87 2.70 2.96
C GLY A 10 -6.16 2.61 4.28
N PRO A 11 -5.68 1.42 4.66
CA PRO A 11 -4.93 1.29 5.87
C PRO A 11 -3.76 2.28 5.82
N VAL A 12 -3.68 3.05 6.90
CA VAL A 12 -2.69 4.09 7.07
C VAL A 12 -1.38 3.40 7.43
N VAL A 13 -0.44 3.32 6.49
CA VAL A 13 0.83 2.62 6.68
C VAL A 13 1.94 3.61 7.07
N PRO A 14 2.70 3.35 8.15
CA PRO A 14 3.88 4.14 8.49
C PRO A 14 4.97 4.04 7.42
N ALA A 15 5.71 5.14 7.19
CA ALA A 15 6.81 5.17 6.22
C ALA A 15 7.89 4.12 6.47
N SER A 16 8.19 3.82 7.75
CA SER A 16 9.15 2.78 8.15
C SER A 16 8.69 1.35 7.84
N THR A 17 7.38 1.14 7.70
CA THR A 17 6.81 -0.15 7.28
C THR A 17 6.80 -0.23 5.76
N ALA A 18 6.38 0.84 5.08
CA ALA A 18 6.40 0.93 3.62
C ALA A 18 7.81 0.75 3.04
N SER A 19 8.85 1.27 3.69
CA SER A 19 10.25 1.13 3.25
C SER A 19 10.79 -0.31 3.32
N LYS A 20 10.03 -1.26 3.89
CA LYS A 20 10.42 -2.68 3.93
C LYS A 20 10.04 -3.42 2.66
N VAL A 21 9.10 -2.90 1.87
CA VAL A 21 8.69 -3.52 0.61
C VAL A 21 9.74 -3.26 -0.46
N ARG A 22 10.09 -4.32 -1.20
CA ARG A 22 11.15 -4.30 -2.22
C ARG A 22 10.71 -5.05 -3.47
N PRO A 23 11.26 -4.71 -4.65
CA PRO A 23 11.07 -5.52 -5.85
C PRO A 23 11.43 -7.00 -5.61
N GLY A 24 10.63 -7.90 -6.18
CA GLY A 24 10.76 -9.35 -6.04
C GLY A 24 10.03 -9.96 -4.84
N MET A 25 9.45 -9.17 -3.93
CA MET A 25 8.60 -9.71 -2.86
C MET A 25 7.28 -10.23 -3.43
N SER A 26 6.80 -11.35 -2.91
CA SER A 26 5.50 -11.90 -3.26
C SER A 26 4.35 -11.13 -2.59
N GLN A 27 3.15 -11.18 -3.16
CA GLN A 27 1.94 -10.61 -2.55
C GLN A 27 1.73 -11.02 -1.06
N PRO A 28 1.91 -12.30 -0.64
CA PRO A 28 1.82 -12.68 0.76
C PRO A 28 2.84 -12.00 1.67
N GLU A 29 4.08 -11.82 1.20
CA GLU A 29 5.12 -11.11 1.97
C GLU A 29 4.77 -9.63 2.13
N VAL A 30 4.29 -9.00 1.06
CA VAL A 30 3.81 -7.61 1.12
C VAL A 30 2.64 -7.48 2.08
N ARG A 31 1.67 -8.42 2.05
CA ARG A 31 0.53 -8.43 2.97
C ARG A 31 0.95 -8.64 4.42
N ALA A 32 1.98 -9.45 4.68
CA ALA A 32 2.53 -9.63 6.02
C ALA A 32 3.18 -8.34 6.56
N ILE A 33 3.72 -7.48 5.69
CA ILE A 33 4.36 -6.22 6.06
C ILE A 33 3.33 -5.09 6.21
N LEU A 34 2.47 -4.89 5.22
CA LEU A 34 1.58 -3.73 5.11
C LEU A 34 0.16 -3.99 5.61
N GLY A 35 -0.22 -5.25 5.78
CA GLY A 35 -1.60 -5.66 5.96
C GLY A 35 -2.35 -5.79 4.64
N SER A 36 -3.65 -6.07 4.74
CA SER A 36 -4.54 -6.16 3.58
C SER A 36 -4.65 -4.81 2.86
N PRO A 37 -4.63 -4.79 1.53
CA PRO A 37 -4.93 -3.59 0.76
C PRO A 37 -6.42 -3.21 0.89
N ASN A 38 -6.80 -2.09 0.28
CA ASN A 38 -8.22 -1.70 0.23
C ASN A 38 -9.08 -2.65 -0.59
N ASP A 39 -10.33 -2.76 -0.17
CA ASP A 39 -11.36 -3.46 -0.91
C ASP A 39 -11.49 -2.86 -2.33
N GLY A 40 -11.45 -3.73 -3.35
CA GLY A 40 -11.60 -3.34 -4.76
C GLY A 40 -10.31 -3.26 -5.59
N MET A 41 -9.16 -3.66 -5.05
CA MET A 41 -7.89 -3.66 -5.79
C MET A 41 -7.68 -4.92 -6.61
N THR A 42 -7.08 -4.77 -7.79
CA THR A 42 -6.69 -5.89 -8.65
C THR A 42 -5.40 -6.54 -8.14
N ASP A 43 -5.13 -7.77 -8.55
CA ASP A 43 -3.88 -8.47 -8.21
C ASP A 43 -2.62 -7.77 -8.80
N GLU A 44 -2.82 -6.84 -9.73
CA GLU A 44 -1.75 -6.12 -10.43
C GLU A 44 -1.23 -4.91 -9.64
N SER A 45 -2.04 -4.32 -8.75
CA SER A 45 -1.59 -3.19 -7.96
C SER A 45 -2.38 -2.98 -6.68
N TRP A 46 -1.68 -2.69 -5.59
CA TRP A 46 -2.25 -2.38 -4.28
C TRP A 46 -1.87 -0.97 -3.85
N ALA A 47 -2.85 -0.13 -3.52
CA ALA A 47 -2.61 1.19 -2.95
C ALA A 47 -2.93 1.24 -1.44
N TYR A 48 -2.11 2.01 -0.74
CA TYR A 48 -2.16 2.25 0.68
C TYR A 48 -2.11 3.76 0.94
N VAL A 49 -2.67 4.20 2.06
CA VAL A 49 -2.62 5.61 2.45
C VAL A 49 -1.50 5.79 3.46
N ARG A 50 -0.78 6.91 3.42
CA ARG A 50 0.28 7.18 4.39
C ARG A 50 -0.21 7.90 5.63
N ALA A 51 0.42 7.56 6.76
CA ALA A 51 0.24 8.31 7.99
C ALA A 51 0.95 9.67 7.85
N PHE A 52 0.27 10.76 8.22
CA PHE A 52 0.86 12.10 8.37
C PHE A 52 1.46 12.72 7.09
N ASN A 53 1.19 12.17 5.91
CA ASN A 53 1.51 12.76 4.62
C ASN A 53 0.35 12.48 3.63
N PRO A 54 -0.37 13.50 3.13
CA PRO A 54 -1.40 13.30 2.12
C PRO A 54 -0.75 12.78 0.82
N GLY A 55 -0.81 11.47 0.64
CA GLY A 55 -0.13 10.77 -0.45
C GLY A 55 -0.50 9.29 -0.47
N TRP A 56 -0.37 8.70 -1.65
CA TRP A 56 -0.59 7.28 -1.87
C TRP A 56 0.75 6.53 -1.87
N PHE A 57 0.69 5.29 -1.45
CA PHE A 57 1.78 4.34 -1.59
C PHE A 57 1.24 3.17 -2.40
N VAL A 58 1.72 3.02 -3.64
CA VAL A 58 1.21 2.02 -4.56
C VAL A 58 2.28 0.96 -4.79
N VAL A 59 1.90 -0.31 -4.66
CA VAL A 59 2.75 -1.46 -4.95
C VAL A 59 2.21 -2.10 -6.23
N HIS A 60 3.06 -2.21 -7.25
CA HIS A 60 2.72 -2.87 -8.51
C HIS A 60 3.32 -4.26 -8.54
N PHE A 61 2.56 -5.22 -9.07
CA PHE A 61 2.97 -6.61 -9.22
C PHE A 61 3.15 -6.95 -10.70
N ASP A 62 4.09 -7.85 -10.99
CA ASP A 62 4.24 -8.45 -12.31
C ASP A 62 3.26 -9.61 -12.54
N SER A 63 3.31 -10.23 -13.72
CA SER A 63 2.50 -11.40 -14.06
C SER A 63 2.78 -12.64 -13.21
N THR A 64 3.86 -12.64 -12.42
CA THR A 64 4.19 -13.70 -11.46
C THR A 64 3.77 -13.36 -10.04
N LEU A 65 3.02 -12.26 -9.85
CA LEU A 65 2.52 -11.76 -8.57
C LEU A 65 3.64 -11.34 -7.59
N ASN A 66 4.78 -10.93 -8.15
CA ASN A 66 5.90 -10.36 -7.39
C ASN A 66 5.96 -8.84 -7.60
N VAL A 67 6.45 -8.12 -6.60
CA VAL A 67 6.60 -6.65 -6.66
C VAL A 67 7.53 -6.31 -7.82
N SER A 68 7.01 -5.59 -8.80
CA SER A 68 7.79 -5.06 -9.92
C SER A 68 8.28 -3.65 -9.61
N TYR A 69 7.41 -2.83 -9.00
CA TYR A 69 7.64 -1.42 -8.78
C TYR A 69 6.85 -0.91 -7.57
N VAL A 70 7.34 0.16 -6.95
CA VAL A 70 6.68 0.83 -5.83
C VAL A 70 6.64 2.33 -6.13
N ASP A 71 5.43 2.89 -6.16
CA ASP A 71 5.19 4.31 -6.38
C ASP A 71 4.94 5.04 -5.06
N HIS A 72 5.52 6.24 -4.98
CA HIS A 72 5.38 7.15 -3.86
C HIS A 72 4.73 8.45 -4.29
N GLU A 73 3.42 8.42 -4.54
CA GLU A 73 2.68 9.62 -4.92
C GLU A 73 2.53 10.56 -3.71
N THR A 74 3.04 11.78 -3.86
CA THR A 74 2.89 12.87 -2.88
C THR A 74 1.92 13.88 -3.48
N VAL A 75 0.81 14.16 -2.78
CA VAL A 75 -0.14 15.20 -3.21
C VAL A 75 0.32 16.51 -2.57
N PHE A 76 0.84 17.43 -3.38
CA PHE A 76 1.22 18.78 -2.97
C PHE A 76 0.01 19.73 -2.99
#